data_AF-A0A1A3PPH6-F1
#
_entry.id   AF-A0A1A3PPH6-F1
#
_cell.length_a   1.000
_cell.length_b   1.000
_cell.length_c   1.000
_cell.angle_alpha   90.00
_cell.angle_beta   90.00
_cell.angle_gamma   90.00
#
_symmetry.space_group_name_H-M   'P 1'
#
loop_
_entity.id
_entity.type
_entity.pdbx_description
1 polymer ?
#
loop_
_entity_poly.entity_id
_entity_poly.type
_entity_poly.pdbx_seq_one_letter_code
_entity_poly.pdbx_strand_id
1 'polypeptide(L)'
;MTALPTGGSLAPSVPVLGLVGALAWIAGFVNSVALLVWAFPVGNLTALTTQAGMHSTYPALYQGRMIAAIVLAFFAGASVAGAMLAFARSFAGSGHSVILLAEAALLSAAAVIEHPIVRAAVAASACGLQNGMSSNVPGMPIRTTHFTGTLTDLGLLLGRRARKSTDVGDRGKVVVLTTTVVLFVAGAAAGVLIGNRVGDHGLVLAAGACVTVAAAISVHGRIRRSKAVG
;
A
#
# COMPACT_ATOMS: atom_id res chain seq x y z
N MET A 1 20.12 -4.18 28.74
CA MET A 1 18.80 -4.60 28.23
C MET A 1 17.73 -3.81 28.96
N THR A 2 17.42 -2.61 28.48
CA THR A 2 16.29 -1.81 28.96
C THR A 2 15.04 -2.23 28.19
N ALA A 3 14.03 -2.68 28.91
CA ALA A 3 12.75 -3.08 28.35
C ALA A 3 12.14 -1.91 27.54
N LEU A 4 11.80 -2.18 26.28
CA LEU A 4 10.98 -1.27 25.48
C LEU A 4 9.62 -1.12 26.18
N PRO A 5 9.10 0.10 26.34
CA PRO A 5 7.80 0.32 26.97
C PRO A 5 6.72 -0.34 26.12
N THR A 6 6.16 -1.43 26.64
CA THR A 6 4.91 -2.03 26.18
C THR A 6 3.76 -1.10 26.60
N GLY A 7 2.94 -0.64 25.64
CA GLY A 7 1.65 -0.04 25.95
C GLY A 7 1.46 1.46 25.62
N GLY A 8 2.15 1.99 24.62
CA GLY A 8 1.78 3.30 24.06
C GLY A 8 0.41 3.24 23.36
N SER A 9 -0.63 3.76 23.99
CA SER A 9 -1.93 4.05 23.38
C SER A 9 -1.75 4.95 22.16
N LEU A 10 -1.78 4.36 20.95
CA LEU A 10 -1.71 5.11 19.70
C LEU A 10 -3.14 5.46 19.27
N ALA A 11 -3.68 6.54 19.83
CA ALA A 11 -4.64 7.32 19.07
C ALA A 11 -3.91 7.78 17.80
N PRO A 12 -4.33 7.32 16.59
CA PRO A 12 -3.62 7.67 15.37
C PRO A 12 -3.64 9.18 15.22
N SER A 13 -2.45 9.80 15.11
CA SER A 13 -2.41 11.22 14.79
C SER A 13 -3.04 11.45 13.42
N VAL A 14 -3.74 12.58 13.25
CA VAL A 14 -4.41 12.94 11.99
C VAL A 14 -3.51 12.76 10.75
N PRO A 15 -2.20 13.10 10.78
CA PRO A 15 -1.31 12.88 9.65
C PRO A 15 -1.09 11.40 9.31
N VAL A 16 -1.01 10.52 10.32
CA VAL A 16 -0.87 9.07 10.12
C VAL A 16 -2.14 8.52 9.48
N LEU A 17 -3.31 8.92 9.99
CA LEU A 17 -4.58 8.48 9.44
C LEU A 17 -4.76 8.93 7.98
N GLY A 18 -4.43 10.19 7.69
CA GLY A 18 -4.49 10.72 6.33
C GLY A 18 -3.55 10.02 5.36
N LEU A 19 -2.29 9.77 5.78
CA LEU A 19 -1.33 9.04 4.96
C LEU A 19 -1.78 7.61 4.69
N VAL A 20 -2.15 6.86 5.73
CA VAL A 20 -2.60 5.46 5.59
C VAL A 20 -3.85 5.39 4.71
N GLY A 21 -4.78 6.31 4.89
CA GLY A 21 -5.99 6.38 4.07
C GLY A 21 -5.69 6.63 2.60
N ALA A 22 -4.81 7.60 2.30
CA ALA A 22 -4.39 7.88 0.93
C ALA A 22 -3.68 6.68 0.29
N LEU A 23 -2.80 6.00 1.03
CA LEU A 23 -2.13 4.79 0.55
C LEU A 23 -3.13 3.66 0.28
N ALA A 24 -4.09 3.43 1.19
CA ALA A 24 -5.12 2.42 1.00
C ALA A 24 -5.96 2.68 -0.25
N TRP A 25 -6.35 3.95 -0.48
CA TRP A 25 -7.06 4.36 -1.69
C TRP A 25 -6.24 4.09 -2.97
N ILE A 26 -4.97 4.50 -3.00
CA ILE A 26 -4.06 4.27 -4.14
C ILE A 26 -3.93 2.77 -4.41
N ALA A 27 -3.72 1.96 -3.37
CA ALA A 27 -3.56 0.52 -3.49
C ALA A 27 -4.82 -0.16 -4.06
N GLY A 28 -6.01 0.23 -3.58
CA GLY A 28 -7.28 -0.24 -4.12
C GLY A 28 -7.45 0.13 -5.59
N PHE A 29 -7.17 1.40 -5.93
CA PHE A 29 -7.24 1.91 -7.29
C PHE A 29 -6.33 1.12 -8.24
N VAL A 30 -5.03 1.06 -7.96
CA VAL A 30 -4.04 0.37 -8.82
C VAL A 30 -4.39 -1.10 -9.00
N ASN A 31 -4.75 -1.79 -7.91
CA ASN A 31 -5.06 -3.22 -7.98
C ASN A 31 -6.33 -3.50 -8.79
N SER A 32 -7.33 -2.62 -8.74
CA SER A 32 -8.55 -2.75 -9.55
C SER A 32 -8.32 -2.44 -11.03
N VAL A 33 -7.50 -1.44 -11.36
CA VAL A 33 -7.10 -1.15 -12.75
C VAL A 33 -6.33 -2.32 -13.34
N ALA A 34 -5.33 -2.84 -12.60
CA ALA A 34 -4.55 -3.99 -13.02
C ALA A 34 -5.42 -5.24 -13.25
N LEU A 35 -6.36 -5.52 -12.33
CA LEU A 35 -7.26 -6.66 -12.49
C LEU A 35 -8.21 -6.46 -13.68
N LEU A 36 -8.77 -5.26 -13.88
CA LEU A 36 -9.69 -4.97 -14.97
C LEU A 36 -9.00 -5.07 -16.34
N VAL A 37 -7.80 -4.48 -16.47
CA VAL A 37 -7.14 -4.31 -17.76
C VAL A 37 -6.21 -5.49 -18.09
N TRP A 38 -5.60 -6.13 -17.08
CA TRP A 38 -4.63 -7.21 -17.29
C TRP A 38 -5.12 -8.58 -16.82
N ALA A 39 -6.26 -8.68 -16.15
CA ALA A 39 -6.74 -9.89 -15.46
C ALA A 39 -5.84 -10.39 -14.32
N PHE A 40 -4.76 -9.67 -13.99
CA PHE A 40 -3.85 -10.03 -12.91
C PHE A 40 -3.75 -8.89 -11.88
N PRO A 41 -4.10 -9.14 -10.61
CA PRO A 41 -3.85 -8.18 -9.56
C PRO A 41 -2.35 -8.10 -9.27
N VAL A 42 -1.81 -6.88 -9.15
CA VAL A 42 -0.39 -6.66 -8.84
C VAL A 42 -0.12 -6.39 -7.36
N GLY A 43 -1.16 -6.10 -6.58
CA GLY A 43 -1.07 -5.87 -5.14
C GLY A 43 -1.59 -7.02 -4.27
N ASN A 44 -2.49 -7.86 -4.80
CA ASN A 44 -3.09 -9.00 -4.11
C ASN A 44 -2.41 -10.33 -4.49
N LEU A 45 -1.24 -10.58 -3.88
CA LEU A 45 -0.45 -11.77 -4.19
C LEU A 45 -1.14 -13.08 -3.79
N THR A 46 -2.00 -13.11 -2.77
CA THR A 46 -2.73 -14.33 -2.37
C THR A 46 -3.71 -14.77 -3.46
N ALA A 47 -4.46 -13.84 -4.03
CA ALA A 47 -5.35 -14.13 -5.16
C ALA A 47 -4.55 -14.57 -6.40
N LEU A 48 -3.44 -13.88 -6.67
CA LEU A 48 -2.58 -14.17 -7.81
C LEU A 48 -1.95 -15.56 -7.73
N THR A 49 -1.37 -15.94 -6.59
CA THR A 49 -0.72 -17.25 -6.42
C THR A 49 -1.73 -18.40 -6.41
N THR A 50 -2.97 -18.15 -5.99
CA THR A 50 -4.06 -19.14 -6.10
C THR A 50 -4.37 -19.46 -7.58
N GLN A 51 -4.35 -18.45 -8.46
CA GLN A 51 -4.47 -18.67 -9.91
C GLN A 51 -3.31 -19.50 -10.48
N ALA A 52 -2.11 -19.43 -9.89
CA ALA A 52 -0.98 -20.24 -10.34
C ALA A 52 -1.26 -21.75 -10.24
N GLY A 53 -1.94 -22.18 -9.17
CA GLY A 53 -2.33 -23.58 -8.97
C GLY A 53 -3.30 -24.10 -10.03
N MET A 54 -4.19 -23.23 -10.53
CA MET A 54 -5.13 -23.57 -11.61
C MET A 54 -4.44 -23.83 -12.97
N HIS A 55 -3.22 -23.31 -13.14
CA HIS A 55 -2.44 -23.43 -14.37
C HIS A 55 -1.25 -24.39 -14.23
N SER A 56 -1.13 -25.07 -13.09
CA SER A 56 0.00 -25.93 -12.71
C SER A 56 0.18 -27.18 -13.57
N THR A 57 -0.77 -27.51 -14.44
CA THR A 57 -0.60 -28.61 -15.41
C THR A 57 0.52 -28.31 -16.41
N TYR A 58 0.86 -27.01 -16.65
CA TYR A 58 1.99 -26.59 -17.48
C TYR A 58 2.61 -25.25 -17.00
N PRO A 59 3.54 -25.26 -16.01
CA PRO A 59 4.11 -24.05 -15.42
C PRO A 59 4.90 -23.14 -16.38
N ALA A 60 5.39 -23.71 -17.49
CA ALA A 60 6.14 -22.98 -18.53
C ALA A 60 5.26 -22.08 -19.41
N LEU A 61 3.93 -22.13 -19.23
CA LEU A 61 3.01 -21.26 -19.95
C LEU A 61 3.16 -19.80 -19.55
N TYR A 62 2.75 -18.90 -20.44
CA TYR A 62 2.77 -17.45 -20.30
C TYR A 62 2.27 -16.95 -18.92
N GLN A 63 1.21 -17.56 -18.39
CA GLN A 63 0.62 -17.20 -17.09
C GLN A 63 1.56 -17.47 -15.90
N GLY A 64 2.28 -18.60 -15.91
CA GLY A 64 3.27 -18.91 -14.87
C GLY A 64 4.41 -17.90 -14.83
N ARG A 65 4.90 -17.50 -16.01
CA ARG A 65 5.91 -16.43 -16.15
C ARG A 65 5.40 -15.08 -15.66
N MET A 66 4.15 -14.74 -15.94
CA MET A 66 3.54 -13.49 -15.47
C MET A 66 3.39 -13.45 -13.94
N ILE A 67 2.90 -14.53 -13.33
CA ILE A 67 2.76 -14.64 -11.88
C ILE A 67 4.14 -14.56 -11.20
N ALA A 68 5.12 -15.31 -11.70
CA ALA A 68 6.49 -15.27 -11.17
C ALA A 68 7.09 -13.86 -11.26
N ALA A 69 6.92 -13.18 -12.39
CA ALA A 69 7.39 -11.82 -12.57
C ALA A 69 6.74 -10.84 -11.57
N ILE A 70 5.42 -10.90 -11.38
CA ILE A 70 4.71 -10.04 -10.42
C ILE A 70 5.19 -10.31 -8.99
N VAL A 71 5.29 -11.58 -8.57
CA VAL A 71 5.71 -11.94 -7.20
C VAL A 71 7.14 -11.49 -6.91
N LEU A 72 8.08 -11.79 -7.82
CA LEU A 72 9.49 -11.42 -7.64
C LEU A 72 9.67 -9.90 -7.64
N ALA A 73 8.97 -9.19 -8.53
CA ALA A 73 9.04 -7.75 -8.63
C ALA A 73 8.42 -7.05 -7.42
N PHE A 74 7.26 -7.53 -6.93
CA PHE A 74 6.67 -7.05 -5.68
C PHE A 74 7.62 -7.25 -4.49
N PHE A 75 8.22 -8.44 -4.38
CA PHE A 75 9.20 -8.74 -3.34
C PHE A 75 10.43 -7.83 -3.42
N ALA A 76 10.95 -7.59 -4.62
CA ALA A 76 12.06 -6.67 -4.85
C ALA A 76 11.69 -5.24 -4.40
N GLY A 77 10.52 -4.74 -4.81
CA GLY A 77 10.03 -3.42 -4.39
C GLY A 77 9.89 -3.30 -2.87
N ALA A 78 9.30 -4.31 -2.21
CA ALA A 78 9.18 -4.34 -0.75
C ALA A 78 10.55 -4.37 -0.05
N SER A 79 11.51 -5.11 -0.61
CA SER A 79 12.89 -5.19 -0.10
C SER A 79 13.60 -3.85 -0.21
N VAL A 80 13.43 -3.14 -1.35
CA VAL A 80 13.99 -1.78 -1.54
C VAL A 80 13.39 -0.79 -0.55
N ALA A 81 12.07 -0.79 -0.35
CA ALA A 81 11.44 0.06 0.65
C ALA A 81 11.96 -0.24 2.07
N GLY A 82 12.13 -1.52 2.40
CA GLY A 82 12.74 -1.95 3.66
C GLY A 82 14.15 -1.42 3.85
N ALA A 83 15.01 -1.54 2.83
CA ALA A 83 16.39 -1.02 2.86
C ALA A 83 16.43 0.51 3.00
N MET A 84 15.57 1.23 2.25
CA MET A 84 15.49 2.69 2.32
C MET A 84 15.01 3.20 3.68
N LEU A 85 14.10 2.47 4.33
CA LEU A 85 13.54 2.84 5.63
C LEU A 85 14.33 2.31 6.82
N ALA A 86 15.31 1.41 6.63
CA ALA A 86 16.15 0.89 7.70
C ALA A 86 16.85 1.99 8.51
N PHE A 87 17.17 3.13 7.86
CA PHE A 87 17.81 4.29 8.48
C PHE A 87 16.87 5.49 8.67
N ALA A 88 15.57 5.31 8.39
CA ALA A 88 14.60 6.40 8.53
C ALA A 88 14.40 6.76 10.00
N ARG A 89 14.62 8.04 10.32
CA ARG A 89 14.54 8.56 11.69
C ARG A 89 13.13 8.95 12.13
N SER A 90 12.18 9.01 11.19
CA SER A 90 10.80 9.43 11.46
C SER A 90 9.81 8.86 10.45
N PHE A 91 8.67 8.36 10.95
CA PHE A 91 7.51 8.04 10.12
C PHE A 91 6.94 9.31 9.45
N ALA A 92 6.51 9.21 8.19
CA ALA A 92 6.13 10.35 7.36
C ALA A 92 7.24 11.43 7.23
N GLY A 93 8.50 10.99 7.14
CA GLY A 93 9.66 11.84 6.84
C GLY A 93 10.04 11.85 5.36
N SER A 94 11.17 12.48 5.04
CA SER A 94 11.69 12.56 3.66
C SER A 94 11.85 11.20 2.97
N GLY A 95 12.20 10.14 3.72
CA GLY A 95 12.28 8.78 3.18
C GLY A 95 10.95 8.27 2.60
N HIS A 96 9.81 8.64 3.19
CA HIS A 96 8.49 8.26 2.68
C HIS A 96 8.16 9.03 1.39
N SER A 97 8.50 10.33 1.34
CA SER A 97 8.35 11.12 0.10
C SER A 97 9.16 10.54 -1.04
N VAL A 98 10.41 10.08 -0.81
CA VAL A 98 11.23 9.46 -1.86
C VAL A 98 10.60 8.16 -2.35
N ILE A 99 10.08 7.31 -1.45
CA ILE A 99 9.41 6.07 -1.86
C ILE A 99 8.16 6.37 -2.70
N LEU A 100 7.33 7.34 -2.29
CA LEU A 100 6.15 7.76 -3.05
C LEU A 100 6.50 8.32 -4.45
N LEU A 101 7.61 9.04 -4.58
CA LEU A 101 8.07 9.52 -5.88
C LEU A 101 8.59 8.37 -6.77
N ALA A 102 9.29 7.39 -6.17
CA ALA A 102 9.71 6.19 -6.88
C ALA A 102 8.51 5.34 -7.33
N GLU A 103 7.51 5.18 -6.47
CA GLU A 103 6.23 4.54 -6.79
C GLU A 103 5.53 5.26 -7.96
N ALA A 104 5.42 6.59 -7.91
CA ALA A 104 4.83 7.38 -8.99
C ALA A 104 5.56 7.19 -10.34
N ALA A 105 6.90 7.16 -10.32
CA ALA A 105 7.71 6.95 -11.50
C ALA A 105 7.46 5.55 -12.10
N LEU A 106 7.41 4.51 -11.27
CA LEU A 106 7.13 3.15 -11.71
C LEU A 106 5.70 3.01 -12.25
N LEU A 107 4.69 3.58 -11.60
CA LEU A 107 3.31 3.56 -12.10
C LEU A 107 3.16 4.30 -13.43
N SER A 108 3.86 5.43 -13.59
CA SER A 108 3.89 6.17 -14.86
C SER A 108 4.58 5.36 -15.96
N ALA A 109 5.67 4.67 -15.65
CA ALA A 109 6.35 3.78 -16.59
C ALA A 109 5.46 2.60 -16.98
N ALA A 110 4.78 1.96 -16.00
CA ALA A 110 3.85 0.87 -16.27
C ALA A 110 2.69 1.30 -17.21
N ALA A 111 2.25 2.55 -17.14
CA ALA A 111 1.18 3.06 -18.01
C ALA A 111 1.54 3.12 -19.50
N VAL A 112 2.84 3.04 -19.87
CA VAL A 112 3.31 3.17 -21.25
C VAL A 112 4.10 1.96 -21.76
N ILE A 113 4.44 1.01 -20.89
CA ILE A 113 5.15 -0.22 -21.29
C ILE A 113 4.18 -1.16 -22.02
N GLU A 114 4.50 -1.51 -23.27
CA GLU A 114 3.67 -2.41 -24.08
C GLU A 114 3.81 -3.89 -23.69
N HIS A 115 5.02 -4.32 -23.29
CA HIS A 115 5.27 -5.73 -22.99
C HIS A 115 4.55 -6.15 -21.69
N PRO A 116 3.53 -7.04 -21.73
CA PRO A 116 2.61 -7.23 -20.60
C PRO A 116 3.28 -7.69 -19.31
N ILE A 117 4.26 -8.61 -19.40
CA ILE A 117 4.98 -9.12 -18.23
C ILE A 117 5.83 -8.03 -17.59
N VAL A 118 6.46 -7.18 -18.40
CA VAL A 118 7.33 -6.10 -17.90
C VAL A 118 6.46 -5.01 -17.28
N ARG A 119 5.37 -4.63 -17.95
CA ARG A 119 4.36 -3.71 -17.41
C ARG A 119 3.86 -4.15 -16.03
N ALA A 120 3.41 -5.40 -15.92
CA ALA A 120 2.89 -5.94 -14.66
C ALA A 120 3.97 -6.03 -13.57
N ALA A 121 5.21 -6.40 -13.91
CA ALA A 121 6.33 -6.44 -12.97
C ALA A 121 6.68 -5.03 -12.45
N VAL A 122 6.69 -4.02 -13.31
CA VAL A 122 6.96 -2.62 -12.92
C VAL A 122 5.86 -2.10 -11.99
N ALA A 123 4.58 -2.34 -12.30
CA ALA A 123 3.47 -1.97 -11.42
C ALA A 123 3.48 -2.76 -10.09
N ALA A 124 3.87 -4.03 -10.11
CA ALA A 124 4.03 -4.85 -8.91
C ALA A 124 5.17 -4.35 -8.01
N SER A 125 6.27 -3.88 -8.61
CA SER A 125 7.38 -3.25 -7.87
C SER A 125 6.92 -1.99 -7.15
N ALA A 126 6.08 -1.17 -7.80
CA ALA A 126 5.46 0.01 -7.19
C ALA A 126 4.57 -0.38 -5.98
N CYS A 127 3.70 -1.38 -6.15
CA CYS A 127 2.87 -1.90 -5.06
C CYS A 127 3.72 -2.47 -3.90
N GLY A 128 4.83 -3.13 -4.23
CA GLY A 128 5.81 -3.65 -3.28
C GLY A 128 6.44 -2.54 -2.44
N LEU A 129 6.92 -1.48 -3.10
CA LEU A 129 7.47 -0.29 -2.43
C LEU A 129 6.44 0.33 -1.46
N GLN A 130 5.20 0.51 -1.93
CA GLN A 130 4.12 1.09 -1.15
C GLN A 130 3.80 0.27 0.10
N ASN A 131 3.69 -1.05 -0.05
CA ASN A 131 3.40 -1.96 1.05
C ASN A 131 4.58 -2.10 2.03
N GLY A 132 5.82 -2.04 1.55
CA GLY A 132 7.00 -1.98 2.39
C GLY A 132 7.02 -0.70 3.23
N MET A 133 6.69 0.43 2.63
CA MET A 133 6.58 1.72 3.32
C MET A 133 5.46 1.73 4.37
N SER A 134 4.24 1.29 4.02
CA SER A 134 3.12 1.29 4.95
C SER A 134 3.32 0.32 6.12
N SER A 135 4.12 -0.73 5.93
CA SER A 135 4.48 -1.67 7.00
C SER A 135 5.46 -1.09 8.03
N ASN A 136 6.06 0.07 7.75
CA ASN A 136 6.98 0.77 8.65
C ASN A 136 6.25 1.72 9.64
N VAL A 137 4.91 1.69 9.70
CA VAL A 137 4.13 2.44 10.70
C VAL A 137 4.49 1.96 12.13
N PRO A 138 5.00 2.83 13.02
CA PRO A 138 5.38 2.44 14.37
C PRO A 138 4.20 1.86 15.17
N GLY A 139 4.41 0.71 15.81
CA GLY A 139 3.43 0.08 16.70
C GLY A 139 2.21 -0.56 16.02
N MET A 140 2.03 -0.38 14.72
CA MET A 140 0.96 -1.00 13.94
C MET A 140 1.37 -1.11 12.47
N PRO A 141 2.07 -2.19 12.05
CA PRO A 141 2.37 -2.42 10.65
C PRO A 141 1.08 -2.53 9.82
N ILE A 142 0.92 -1.71 8.79
CA ILE A 142 -0.27 -1.71 7.93
C ILE A 142 0.14 -2.17 6.54
N ARG A 143 -0.55 -3.20 6.02
CA ARG A 143 -0.37 -3.69 4.65
C ARG A 143 -1.64 -3.35 3.88
N THR A 144 -1.58 -2.37 3.01
CA THR A 144 -2.77 -1.82 2.33
C THR A 144 -3.50 -2.84 1.45
N THR A 145 -2.77 -3.82 0.92
CA THR A 145 -3.33 -4.88 0.07
C THR A 145 -3.66 -6.18 0.81
N HIS A 146 -3.38 -6.27 2.12
CA HIS A 146 -3.66 -7.45 2.93
C HIS A 146 -5.11 -7.43 3.47
N PHE A 147 -6.06 -7.22 2.56
CA PHE A 147 -7.45 -6.87 2.86
C PHE A 147 -8.15 -7.89 3.77
N THR A 148 -8.01 -9.18 3.50
CA THR A 148 -8.59 -10.25 4.33
C THR A 148 -8.09 -10.19 5.77
N GLY A 149 -6.78 -9.99 5.97
CA GLY A 149 -6.23 -9.84 7.31
C GLY A 149 -6.71 -8.58 8.01
N THR A 150 -6.79 -7.45 7.30
CA THR A 150 -7.33 -6.19 7.84
C THR A 150 -8.78 -6.35 8.31
N LEU A 151 -9.62 -7.05 7.53
CA LEU A 151 -11.00 -7.36 7.93
C LEU A 151 -11.06 -8.28 9.15
N THR A 152 -10.24 -9.33 9.21
CA THR A 152 -10.17 -10.23 10.37
C THR A 152 -9.76 -9.49 11.63
N ASP A 153 -8.71 -8.66 11.57
CA ASP A 153 -8.23 -7.88 12.71
C ASP A 153 -9.30 -6.89 13.19
N LEU A 154 -9.98 -6.21 12.26
CA LEU A 154 -11.10 -5.32 12.57
C LEU A 154 -12.25 -6.08 13.24
N GLY A 155 -12.64 -7.23 12.70
CA GLY A 155 -13.69 -8.08 13.27
C GLY A 155 -13.36 -8.54 14.69
N LEU A 156 -12.11 -8.94 14.94
CA LEU A 156 -11.63 -9.31 16.28
C LEU A 156 -11.70 -8.15 17.27
N LEU A 157 -11.29 -6.94 16.86
CA LEU A 157 -11.36 -5.74 17.72
C LEU A 157 -12.79 -5.34 18.03
N LEU A 158 -13.68 -5.36 17.04
CA LEU A 158 -15.11 -5.08 17.24
C LEU A 158 -15.78 -6.14 18.13
N GLY A 159 -15.43 -7.42 17.96
CA GLY A 159 -15.92 -8.50 18.81
C GLY A 159 -15.47 -8.40 20.27
N ARG A 160 -14.25 -7.92 20.54
CA ARG A 160 -13.78 -7.63 21.91
C ARG A 160 -14.50 -6.44 22.53
N ARG A 161 -14.82 -5.41 21.72
CA ARG A 161 -15.57 -4.23 22.17
C ARG A 161 -16.97 -4.58 22.66
N ALA A 162 -17.64 -5.52 21.99
CA ALA A 162 -18.95 -6.02 22.41
C ALA A 162 -18.95 -6.63 23.81
N ARG A 163 -17.79 -7.11 24.31
CA ARG A 163 -17.61 -7.67 25.66
C ARG A 163 -17.14 -6.65 26.71
N LYS A 164 -17.22 -5.34 26.45
CA LYS A 164 -16.82 -4.21 27.33
C LYS A 164 -15.35 -4.20 27.82
N SER A 165 -14.46 -5.01 27.25
CA SER A 165 -13.04 -5.12 27.66
C SER A 165 -12.07 -4.26 26.83
N THR A 166 -12.49 -3.11 26.29
CA THR A 166 -11.67 -2.39 25.28
C THR A 166 -10.79 -1.30 25.88
N ASP A 167 -9.48 -1.45 25.70
CA ASP A 167 -8.48 -0.43 26.00
C ASP A 167 -8.54 0.72 24.96
N VAL A 168 -8.02 1.90 25.31
CA VAL A 168 -7.97 3.08 24.42
C VAL A 168 -7.17 2.79 23.15
N GLY A 169 -6.11 1.98 23.24
CA GLY A 169 -5.29 1.56 22.11
C GLY A 169 -6.06 0.76 21.04
N ASP A 170 -7.08 0.00 21.44
CA ASP A 170 -7.91 -0.77 20.48
C ASP A 170 -8.81 0.16 19.66
N ARG A 171 -9.25 1.30 20.21
CA ARG A 171 -10.07 2.28 19.47
C ARG A 171 -9.30 2.90 18.32
N GLY A 172 -8.03 3.27 18.54
CA GLY A 172 -7.17 3.83 17.50
C GLY A 172 -6.95 2.87 16.34
N LYS A 173 -6.70 1.59 16.66
CA LYS A 173 -6.57 0.52 15.65
C LYS A 173 -7.85 0.34 14.84
N VAL A 174 -9.02 0.32 15.48
CA VAL A 174 -10.32 0.24 14.78
C VAL A 174 -10.49 1.37 13.78
N VAL A 175 -10.17 2.61 14.17
CA VAL A 175 -10.28 3.77 13.25
C VAL A 175 -9.37 3.59 12.04
N VAL A 176 -8.12 3.21 12.25
CA VAL A 176 -7.16 3.04 11.15
C VAL A 176 -7.56 1.88 10.23
N LEU A 177 -7.92 0.71 10.78
CA LEU A 177 -8.31 -0.45 9.98
C LEU A 177 -9.61 -0.17 9.20
N THR A 178 -10.59 0.47 9.82
CA THR A 178 -11.82 0.88 9.14
C THR A 178 -11.53 1.86 8.01
N THR A 179 -10.67 2.86 8.25
CA THR A 179 -10.25 3.83 7.25
C THR A 179 -9.55 3.15 6.08
N THR A 180 -8.63 2.21 6.36
CA THR A 180 -7.95 1.40 5.34
C THR A 180 -8.95 0.61 4.50
N VAL A 181 -9.91 -0.08 5.11
CA VAL A 181 -10.92 -0.88 4.38
C VAL A 181 -11.78 0.02 3.50
N VAL A 182 -12.36 1.09 4.07
CA VAL A 182 -13.27 1.98 3.34
C VAL A 182 -12.56 2.65 2.17
N LEU A 183 -11.35 3.18 2.40
CA LEU A 183 -10.62 3.89 1.35
C LEU A 183 -10.05 2.94 0.30
N PHE A 184 -9.63 1.72 0.67
CA PHE A 184 -9.28 0.70 -0.31
C PHE A 184 -10.45 0.37 -1.23
N VAL A 185 -11.65 0.13 -0.68
CA VAL A 185 -12.85 -0.16 -1.47
C VAL A 185 -13.23 1.04 -2.35
N ALA A 186 -13.19 2.26 -1.81
CA ALA A 186 -13.46 3.48 -2.58
C ALA A 186 -12.45 3.67 -3.73
N GLY A 187 -11.17 3.41 -3.48
CA GLY A 187 -10.12 3.44 -4.49
C GLY A 187 -10.35 2.39 -5.57
N ALA A 188 -10.69 1.16 -5.18
CA ALA A 188 -11.01 0.09 -6.12
C ALA A 188 -12.23 0.42 -7.00
N ALA A 189 -13.28 0.98 -6.41
CA ALA A 189 -14.45 1.43 -7.17
C ALA A 189 -14.08 2.53 -8.19
N ALA A 190 -13.31 3.53 -7.77
CA ALA A 190 -12.81 4.58 -8.65
C ALA A 190 -11.92 4.02 -9.77
N GLY A 191 -11.04 3.07 -9.45
CA GLY A 191 -10.14 2.44 -10.41
C GLY A 191 -10.87 1.61 -11.46
N VAL A 192 -11.93 0.88 -11.10
CA VAL A 192 -12.80 0.22 -12.11
C VAL A 192 -13.48 1.25 -13.01
N LEU A 193 -14.09 2.29 -12.43
CA LEU A 193 -14.83 3.30 -13.20
C LEU A 193 -13.94 4.07 -14.18
N ILE A 194 -12.71 4.38 -13.78
CA ILE A 194 -11.77 5.12 -14.62
C ILE A 194 -11.03 4.18 -15.56
N GLY A 195 -10.54 3.04 -15.08
CA GLY A 195 -9.84 2.03 -15.88
C GLY A 195 -10.68 1.53 -17.05
N ASN A 196 -12.01 1.43 -16.88
CA ASN A 196 -12.91 1.04 -17.97
C ASN A 196 -12.97 2.09 -19.12
N ARG A 197 -12.56 3.34 -18.86
CA ARG A 197 -12.55 4.41 -19.86
C ARG A 197 -11.18 4.65 -20.47
N VAL A 198 -10.11 4.52 -19.69
CA VAL A 198 -8.75 4.93 -20.10
C VAL A 198 -7.70 3.81 -20.08
N GLY A 199 -8.08 2.59 -19.69
CA GLY A 199 -7.17 1.44 -19.61
C GLY A 199 -5.97 1.69 -18.69
N ASP A 200 -4.78 1.31 -19.17
CA ASP A 200 -3.50 1.43 -18.45
C ASP A 200 -3.16 2.85 -18.03
N HIS A 201 -3.62 3.86 -18.79
CA HIS A 201 -3.41 5.27 -18.45
C HIS A 201 -4.06 5.68 -17.13
N GLY A 202 -4.98 4.88 -16.59
CA GLY A 202 -5.51 5.06 -15.24
C GLY A 202 -4.40 5.09 -14.18
N LEU A 203 -3.30 4.37 -14.38
CA LEU A 203 -2.16 4.35 -13.46
C LEU A 203 -1.46 5.71 -13.31
N VAL A 204 -1.57 6.60 -14.30
CA VAL A 204 -1.04 7.97 -14.22
C VAL A 204 -1.77 8.78 -13.15
N LEU A 205 -3.06 8.51 -12.90
CA LEU A 205 -3.79 9.16 -11.82
C LEU A 205 -3.31 8.69 -10.44
N ALA A 206 -3.03 7.40 -10.30
CA ALA A 206 -2.42 6.87 -9.09
C ALA A 206 -1.02 7.46 -8.86
N ALA A 207 -0.21 7.58 -9.92
CA ALA A 207 1.08 8.25 -9.86
C ALA A 207 0.95 9.73 -9.42
N GLY A 208 -0.03 10.45 -9.97
CA GLY A 208 -0.35 11.82 -9.55
C GLY A 208 -0.71 11.89 -8.06
N ALA A 209 -1.54 10.97 -7.57
CA ALA A 209 -1.87 10.88 -6.16
C ALA A 209 -0.62 10.64 -5.29
N CYS A 210 0.27 9.72 -5.67
CA CYS A 210 1.54 9.51 -4.97
C CYS A 210 2.39 10.79 -4.88
N VAL A 211 2.50 11.56 -5.98
CA VAL A 211 3.21 12.85 -6.00
C VAL A 211 2.57 13.86 -5.05
N THR A 212 1.24 13.98 -5.05
CA THR A 212 0.55 14.90 -4.13
C THR A 212 0.80 14.57 -2.67
N VAL A 213 0.77 13.28 -2.31
CA VAL A 213 1.06 12.83 -0.94
C VAL A 213 2.52 13.10 -0.58
N ALA A 214 3.46 12.83 -1.51
CA ALA A 214 4.89 13.09 -1.30
C ALA A 214 5.17 14.59 -1.04
N ALA A 215 4.50 15.47 -1.80
CA ALA A 215 4.58 16.91 -1.65
C ALA A 215 4.00 17.36 -0.29
N ALA A 216 2.84 16.83 0.11
CA ALA A 216 2.22 17.13 1.41
C ALA A 216 3.15 16.75 2.58
N ILE A 217 3.76 15.56 2.54
CA ILE A 217 4.75 15.13 3.54
C ILE A 217 5.94 16.10 3.58
N SER A 218 6.46 16.49 2.42
CA SER A 218 7.62 17.38 2.32
C SER A 218 7.33 18.77 2.88
N VAL A 219 6.17 19.35 2.56
CA VAL A 219 5.73 20.66 3.08
C VAL A 219 5.52 20.60 4.59
N HIS A 220 4.83 19.57 5.08
CA HIS A 220 4.61 19.40 6.51
C HIS A 220 5.94 19.24 7.29
N GLY A 221 6.90 18.51 6.72
CA GLY A 221 8.25 18.38 7.26
C GLY A 221 9.02 19.70 7.33
N ARG A 222 8.91 20.55 6.31
CA ARG A 222 9.54 21.89 6.30
C ARG A 222 8.94 22.80 7.37
N ILE A 223 7.61 22.83 7.50
CA ILE A 223 6.91 23.64 8.51
C ILE A 223 7.33 23.22 9.93
N ARG A 224 7.39 21.91 10.21
CA ARG A 224 7.83 21.41 11.53
C ARG A 224 9.28 21.78 11.85
N ARG A 225 10.18 21.74 10.86
CA ARG A 225 11.58 22.16 11.03
C ARG A 225 11.69 23.67 11.30
N SER A 226 10.94 24.51 10.58
CA SER A 226 10.94 25.96 10.78
C SER A 226 10.48 26.34 12.20
N LYS A 227 9.43 25.69 12.72
CA LYS A 227 8.95 25.89 14.10
C LYS A 227 9.88 25.37 15.20
N ALA A 228 10.88 24.55 14.87
CA ALA A 228 11.84 24.03 15.84
C ALA A 228 13.11 24.89 15.94
N VAL A 229 13.27 25.87 15.03
CA VAL A 229 14.45 26.74 14.92
C VAL A 229 14.14 28.19 15.33
N GLY A 230 12.86 28.57 15.38
CA GLY A 230 12.40 29.88 15.89
C GLY A 230 11.66 29.72 17.20
#